data_AF-A0A1I0GPE5-F1
#
_entry.id   AF-A0A1I0GPE5-F1
#
_cell.length_a   1.000
_cell.length_b   1.000
_cell.length_c   1.000
_cell.angle_alpha   90.00
_cell.angle_beta   90.00
_cell.angle_gamma   90.00
#
_symmetry.space_group_name_H-M   'P 1'
#
loop_
_entity.id
_entity.type
_entity.pdbx_description
1 polymer ?
#
loop_
_entity_poly.entity_id
_entity_poly.type
_entity_poly.pdbx_seq_one_letter_code
_entity_poly.pdbx_strand_id
1 'polypeptide(L)'
;MNKSRLFAFLLAFIPGFGHIYLNRKVRGVLYGLGFAGSLGLAFILAILFPYNDFLIALLLALGIWMVNMFDMVITLLSGSVVVQREQGILESDRNQNQQKRDEESQDRFLTIVLSFIPGVGHFHLGLNYRGLTFLTGFLGLGTMILFVTILTSQPGFLIFVLGLPIIWIYSLFDTIQLLNKQQNGEELMDRSIMEDFEQHRASEGKSKAITTVLSIFPGAGHMYLGLQKRGLQLMIGFLLSIYILDALRISLFLFLVPVIWFFSFFDALQQQSRHEIGEAKDVPIIGYFANHQRWLGIGLIVLGIFFIVDSILMPVFGRYMTEVFQIDIRFYYQRYLQLAVVCLLLIGGGIRLLMGSKGKDKGGED
;
A
#
# COMPACT_ATOMS: atom_id res chain seq x y z
N MET A 1 -16.02 -6.65 -40.50
CA MET A 1 -14.98 -6.46 -39.47
C MET A 1 -15.51 -7.01 -38.16
N ASN A 2 -14.84 -8.00 -37.57
CA ASN A 2 -15.23 -8.51 -36.26
C ASN A 2 -15.04 -7.39 -35.23
N LYS A 3 -16.15 -6.94 -34.64
CA LYS A 3 -16.13 -5.88 -33.64
C LYS A 3 -15.65 -6.47 -32.32
N SER A 4 -14.61 -5.88 -31.72
CA SER A 4 -14.07 -6.36 -30.46
C SER A 4 -15.00 -5.95 -29.30
N ARG A 5 -15.47 -6.93 -28.51
CA ARG A 5 -16.29 -6.70 -27.32
C ARG A 5 -15.58 -5.79 -26.30
N LEU A 6 -14.27 -6.01 -26.12
CA LEU A 6 -13.44 -5.24 -25.20
C LEU A 6 -13.28 -3.79 -25.65
N PHE A 7 -13.12 -3.58 -26.96
CA PHE A 7 -13.06 -2.22 -27.51
C PHE A 7 -14.41 -1.50 -27.38
N ALA A 8 -15.53 -2.19 -27.57
CA ALA A 8 -16.87 -1.64 -27.37
C ALA A 8 -17.09 -1.18 -25.91
N PHE A 9 -16.62 -1.99 -24.94
CA PHE A 9 -16.66 -1.66 -23.52
C PHE A 9 -15.79 -0.44 -23.19
N LEU A 10 -14.55 -0.39 -23.68
CA LEU A 10 -13.67 0.78 -23.50
C LEU A 10 -14.27 2.06 -24.09
N LEU A 11 -14.93 1.96 -25.25
CA LEU A 11 -15.64 3.10 -25.84
C LEU A 11 -16.83 3.57 -24.99
N ALA A 12 -17.47 2.69 -24.22
CA ALA A 12 -18.61 3.06 -23.38
C ALA A 12 -18.24 3.95 -22.18
N PHE A 13 -16.96 4.07 -21.83
CA PHE A 13 -16.51 5.08 -20.88
C PHE A 13 -16.88 6.50 -21.33
N ILE A 14 -17.05 6.71 -22.65
CA ILE A 14 -17.67 7.90 -23.23
C ILE A 14 -19.13 7.53 -23.54
N PRO A 15 -20.12 8.06 -22.77
CA PRO A 15 -21.51 7.66 -22.92
C PRO A 15 -22.00 7.71 -24.37
N GLY A 16 -22.54 6.58 -24.82
CA GLY A 16 -23.10 6.40 -26.17
C GLY A 16 -22.15 5.79 -27.21
N PHE A 17 -20.83 5.97 -27.10
CA PHE A 17 -19.87 5.53 -28.12
C PHE A 17 -19.81 4.00 -28.26
N GLY A 18 -19.87 3.26 -27.15
CA GLY A 18 -19.89 1.79 -27.17
C GLY A 18 -21.10 1.22 -27.93
N HIS A 19 -22.28 1.80 -27.73
CA HIS A 19 -23.49 1.40 -28.46
C HIS A 19 -23.43 1.76 -29.93
N ILE A 20 -22.89 2.92 -30.29
CA ILE A 20 -22.68 3.30 -31.71
C ILE A 20 -21.72 2.31 -32.37
N TYR A 21 -20.62 1.96 -31.70
CA TYR A 21 -19.68 0.95 -32.18
C TYR A 21 -20.39 -0.38 -32.47
N LEU A 22 -21.37 -0.78 -31.66
CA LEU A 22 -22.21 -1.97 -31.89
C LEU A 22 -23.43 -1.75 -32.82
N ASN A 23 -23.48 -0.66 -33.60
CA ASN A 23 -24.62 -0.28 -34.45
C ASN A 23 -25.95 -0.01 -33.72
N ARG A 24 -25.97 0.10 -32.39
CA ARG A 24 -27.16 0.47 -31.59
C ARG A 24 -27.30 1.99 -31.51
N LYS A 25 -27.52 2.63 -32.67
CA LYS A 25 -27.50 4.10 -32.84
C LYS A 25 -28.46 4.84 -31.89
N VAL A 26 -29.67 4.33 -31.68
CA VAL A 26 -30.68 4.99 -30.83
C VAL A 26 -30.19 5.12 -29.38
N ARG A 27 -29.76 4.02 -28.75
CA ARG A 27 -29.21 4.05 -27.39
C ARG A 27 -27.94 4.87 -27.32
N GLY A 28 -27.08 4.77 -28.34
CA GLY A 28 -25.87 5.57 -28.46
C GLY A 28 -26.15 7.08 -28.40
N VAL A 29 -27.08 7.56 -29.22
CA VAL A 29 -27.47 8.98 -29.25
C VAL A 29 -28.16 9.41 -27.96
N LEU A 30 -29.04 8.58 -27.39
CA LEU A 30 -29.73 8.89 -26.13
C LEU A 30 -28.74 9.07 -24.97
N TYR A 31 -27.81 8.14 -24.77
CA TYR A 31 -26.82 8.26 -23.70
C TYR A 31 -25.84 9.41 -23.96
N GLY A 32 -25.39 9.60 -25.21
CA GLY A 32 -24.48 10.69 -25.56
C GLY A 32 -25.10 12.07 -25.34
N LEU A 33 -26.31 12.31 -25.86
CA LEU A 33 -27.02 13.59 -25.68
C LEU A 33 -27.44 13.81 -24.23
N GLY A 34 -27.91 12.77 -23.54
CA GLY A 34 -28.26 12.87 -22.13
C GLY A 34 -27.06 13.30 -21.28
N PHE A 35 -25.93 12.62 -21.42
CA PHE A 35 -24.72 12.93 -20.68
C PHE A 35 -24.15 14.32 -21.02
N ALA A 36 -23.97 14.62 -22.30
CA ALA A 36 -23.43 15.91 -22.74
C ALA A 36 -24.37 17.07 -22.39
N GLY A 37 -25.69 16.85 -22.48
CA GLY A 37 -26.71 17.82 -22.09
C GLY A 37 -26.68 18.11 -20.58
N SER A 38 -26.58 17.07 -19.75
CA SER A 38 -26.46 17.25 -18.29
C SER A 38 -25.17 17.94 -17.88
N LEU A 39 -24.03 17.61 -18.53
CA LEU A 39 -22.76 18.31 -18.30
C LEU A 39 -22.81 19.77 -18.76
N GLY A 40 -23.38 20.04 -19.94
CA GLY A 40 -23.56 21.40 -20.44
C GLY A 40 -24.45 22.23 -19.53
N LEU A 41 -25.54 21.64 -19.03
CA LEU A 41 -26.43 22.28 -18.06
C LEU A 41 -25.71 22.53 -16.73
N ALA A 42 -24.91 21.59 -16.24
CA ALA A 42 -24.09 21.79 -15.05
C ALA A 42 -23.11 22.95 -15.23
N PHE A 43 -22.45 23.04 -16.38
CA PHE A 43 -21.54 24.15 -16.70
C PHE A 43 -22.25 25.51 -16.72
N ILE A 44 -23.42 25.58 -17.35
CA ILE A 44 -24.23 26.81 -17.40
C ILE A 44 -24.69 27.21 -16.00
N LEU A 45 -25.22 26.26 -15.20
CA LEU A 45 -25.64 26.53 -13.83
C LEU A 45 -24.46 26.97 -12.95
N ALA A 46 -23.26 26.44 -13.15
CA ALA A 46 -22.08 26.85 -12.40
C ALA A 46 -21.69 28.31 -12.66
N ILE A 47 -21.93 28.82 -13.88
CA ILE A 47 -21.68 30.23 -14.24
C ILE A 47 -22.79 31.14 -13.70
N LEU A 48 -24.05 30.71 -13.82
CA LEU A 48 -25.22 31.55 -13.49
C LEU A 48 -25.56 31.55 -12.00
N PHE A 49 -25.37 30.43 -11.30
CA PHE A 49 -25.78 30.20 -9.92
C PHE A 49 -24.66 29.49 -9.14
N PRO A 50 -23.70 30.24 -8.57
CA PRO A 50 -22.51 29.68 -7.92
C PRO A 50 -22.80 28.86 -6.64
N TYR A 51 -24.03 28.89 -6.13
CA TYR A 51 -24.42 28.32 -4.84
C TYR A 51 -24.95 26.88 -4.96
N ASN A 52 -24.15 25.99 -5.56
CA ASN A 52 -24.31 24.52 -5.58
C ASN A 52 -25.38 23.90 -6.50
N ASP A 53 -26.18 24.67 -7.23
CA ASP A 53 -27.23 24.11 -8.12
C ASP A 53 -26.66 23.24 -9.25
N PHE A 54 -25.43 23.51 -9.68
CA PHE A 54 -24.73 22.69 -10.68
C PHE A 54 -24.42 21.26 -10.21
N LEU A 55 -24.39 21.00 -8.89
CA LEU A 55 -24.11 19.68 -8.34
C LEU A 55 -25.19 18.66 -8.70
N ILE A 56 -26.46 19.07 -8.75
CA ILE A 56 -27.57 18.19 -9.11
C ILE A 56 -27.42 17.73 -10.57
N ALA A 57 -27.09 18.66 -11.46
CA ALA A 57 -26.86 18.36 -12.88
C ALA A 57 -25.63 17.45 -13.08
N LEU A 58 -24.57 17.65 -12.28
CA LEU A 58 -23.39 16.79 -12.28
C LEU A 58 -23.71 15.37 -11.78
N LEU A 59 -24.51 15.24 -10.72
CA LEU A 59 -24.98 13.94 -10.23
C LEU A 59 -25.86 13.23 -11.26
N LEU A 60 -26.68 13.98 -12.00
CA LEU A 60 -27.51 13.43 -13.07
C LEU A 60 -26.64 12.92 -14.24
N ALA A 61 -25.59 13.67 -14.62
CA ALA A 61 -24.61 13.23 -15.61
C ALA A 61 -23.89 11.94 -15.17
N LEU A 62 -23.45 11.87 -13.90
CA LEU A 62 -22.85 10.68 -13.31
C LEU A 62 -23.82 9.48 -13.32
N GLY A 63 -25.09 9.71 -13.01
CA GLY A 63 -26.14 8.69 -13.08
C GLY A 63 -26.35 8.14 -14.49
N ILE A 64 -26.43 9.01 -15.50
CA ILE A 64 -26.52 8.59 -16.91
C ILE A 64 -25.29 7.78 -17.32
N TRP A 65 -24.10 8.22 -16.91
CA TRP A 65 -22.85 7.49 -17.18
C TRP A 65 -22.88 6.09 -16.58
N MET A 66 -23.31 5.93 -15.32
CA MET A 66 -23.44 4.62 -14.69
C MET A 66 -24.45 3.72 -15.43
N VAL A 67 -25.63 4.25 -15.76
CA VAL A 67 -26.66 3.48 -16.50
C VAL A 67 -26.13 3.05 -17.87
N ASN A 68 -25.38 3.92 -18.57
CA ASN A 68 -24.74 3.58 -19.84
C ASN A 68 -23.74 2.43 -19.68
N MET A 69 -22.89 2.48 -18.66
CA MET A 69 -21.91 1.42 -18.38
C MET A 69 -22.59 0.08 -18.08
N PHE A 70 -23.64 0.08 -17.24
CA PHE A 70 -24.40 -1.14 -16.95
C PHE A 70 -25.11 -1.71 -18.18
N ASP A 71 -25.78 -0.88 -18.98
CA ASP A 71 -26.44 -1.33 -20.22
C ASP A 71 -25.42 -1.92 -21.20
N MET A 72 -24.22 -1.34 -21.27
CA MET A 72 -23.15 -1.85 -22.12
C MET A 72 -22.67 -3.22 -21.65
N VAL A 73 -22.39 -3.40 -20.35
CA VAL A 73 -21.97 -4.70 -19.81
C VAL A 73 -23.02 -5.77 -20.11
N ILE A 74 -24.30 -5.49 -19.83
CA ILE A 74 -25.40 -6.41 -20.13
C ILE A 74 -25.44 -6.75 -21.62
N THR A 75 -25.37 -5.75 -22.49
CA THR A 75 -25.41 -5.94 -23.95
C THR A 75 -24.29 -6.86 -24.47
N LEU A 76 -23.08 -6.72 -23.92
CA LEU A 76 -21.91 -7.52 -24.32
C LEU A 76 -21.96 -8.96 -23.79
N LEU A 77 -22.65 -9.18 -22.67
CA LEU A 77 -22.87 -10.51 -22.10
C LEU A 77 -24.03 -11.25 -22.78
N SER A 78 -25.09 -10.55 -23.19
CA SER A 78 -26.29 -11.17 -23.80
C SER A 78 -26.11 -11.64 -25.25
N GLY A 79 -24.88 -11.70 -25.80
CA GLY A 79 -24.61 -12.26 -27.13
C GLY A 79 -25.25 -11.50 -28.31
N SER A 80 -25.85 -10.33 -28.08
CA SER A 80 -26.62 -9.56 -29.06
C SER A 80 -25.81 -8.97 -30.24
N VAL A 81 -24.56 -9.40 -30.40
CA VAL A 81 -23.59 -8.86 -31.37
C VAL A 81 -23.50 -9.69 -32.65
N VAL A 82 -24.10 -10.89 -32.75
CA VAL A 82 -23.86 -11.80 -33.90
C VAL A 82 -25.11 -12.27 -34.68
N VAL A 83 -26.34 -11.93 -34.29
CA VAL A 83 -27.55 -12.47 -34.98
C VAL A 83 -28.13 -11.55 -36.07
N GLN A 84 -27.31 -10.88 -36.89
CA GLN A 84 -27.88 -10.18 -38.04
C GLN A 84 -27.06 -10.31 -39.33
N ARG A 85 -27.55 -11.22 -40.19
CA ARG A 85 -27.12 -11.66 -41.54
C ARG A 85 -25.93 -12.63 -41.52
N GLU A 86 -26.03 -13.84 -42.05
CA GLU A 86 -26.65 -14.24 -43.32
C GLU A 86 -27.51 -15.50 -43.21
N GLN A 87 -28.69 -15.48 -43.83
CA GLN A 87 -29.39 -16.69 -44.26
C GLN A 87 -28.56 -17.33 -45.39
N GLY A 88 -28.25 -18.63 -45.29
CA GLY A 88 -27.84 -19.38 -46.47
C GLY A 88 -26.92 -20.56 -46.19
N ILE A 89 -27.52 -21.69 -45.80
CA ILE A 89 -27.17 -23.07 -46.19
C ILE A 89 -25.67 -23.31 -46.39
N LEU A 90 -24.98 -23.74 -45.33
CA LEU A 90 -23.79 -24.63 -45.28
C LEU A 90 -23.33 -24.67 -43.79
N GLU A 91 -24.18 -25.17 -42.88
CA GLU A 91 -24.25 -24.66 -41.49
C GLU A 91 -23.90 -25.64 -40.34
N SER A 92 -23.29 -26.80 -40.55
CA SER A 92 -22.93 -27.68 -39.40
C SER A 92 -21.54 -27.40 -38.82
N ASP A 93 -20.48 -27.35 -39.64
CA ASP A 93 -19.10 -27.27 -39.13
C ASP A 93 -18.59 -25.83 -38.91
N ARG A 94 -19.09 -24.86 -39.69
CA ARG A 94 -18.79 -23.43 -39.44
C ARG A 94 -19.41 -22.96 -38.13
N ASN A 95 -20.61 -23.45 -37.79
CA ASN A 95 -21.30 -23.05 -36.58
C ASN A 95 -20.58 -23.51 -35.31
N GLN A 96 -20.00 -24.71 -35.27
CA GLN A 96 -19.28 -25.18 -34.08
C GLN A 96 -17.99 -24.40 -33.81
N ASN A 97 -17.18 -24.14 -34.84
CA ASN A 97 -15.95 -23.36 -34.69
C ASN A 97 -16.24 -21.88 -34.39
N GLN A 98 -17.30 -21.32 -34.99
CA GLN A 98 -17.74 -19.96 -34.71
C GLN A 98 -18.26 -19.84 -33.27
N GLN A 99 -19.10 -20.78 -32.85
CA GLN A 99 -19.69 -20.83 -31.50
C GLN A 99 -18.60 -20.99 -30.43
N LYS A 100 -17.65 -21.91 -30.61
CA LYS A 100 -16.53 -22.09 -29.69
C LYS A 100 -15.67 -20.82 -29.56
N ARG A 101 -15.39 -20.15 -30.69
CA ARG A 101 -14.63 -18.90 -30.70
C ARG A 101 -15.40 -17.75 -30.04
N ASP A 102 -16.73 -17.73 -30.17
CA ASP A 102 -17.59 -16.76 -29.51
C ASP A 102 -17.67 -17.00 -28.00
N GLU A 103 -17.75 -18.25 -27.56
CA GLU A 103 -17.67 -18.67 -26.15
C GLU A 103 -16.33 -18.26 -25.53
N GLU A 104 -15.19 -18.57 -26.17
CA GLU A 104 -13.86 -18.14 -25.72
C GLU A 104 -13.73 -16.60 -25.64
N SER A 105 -14.30 -15.87 -26.62
CA SER A 105 -14.29 -14.41 -26.61
C SER A 105 -15.14 -13.81 -25.49
N GLN A 106 -16.24 -14.47 -25.15
CA GLN A 106 -17.15 -14.08 -24.08
C GLN A 106 -16.52 -14.34 -22.71
N ASP A 107 -15.95 -15.51 -22.54
CA ASP A 107 -15.26 -15.95 -21.34
C ASP A 107 -14.08 -15.02 -21.02
N ARG A 108 -13.31 -14.66 -22.05
CA ARG A 108 -12.24 -13.65 -21.95
C ARG A 108 -12.77 -12.30 -21.48
N PHE A 109 -13.84 -11.82 -22.11
CA PHE A 109 -14.43 -10.53 -21.78
C PHE A 109 -14.96 -10.51 -20.34
N LEU A 110 -15.70 -11.55 -19.94
CA LEU A 110 -16.28 -11.69 -18.61
C LEU A 110 -15.17 -11.75 -17.55
N THR A 111 -14.12 -12.55 -17.76
CA THR A 111 -12.96 -12.62 -16.86
C THR A 111 -12.33 -11.25 -16.63
N ILE A 112 -12.13 -10.47 -17.70
CA ILE A 112 -11.51 -9.14 -17.60
C ILE A 112 -12.45 -8.16 -16.87
N VAL A 113 -13.75 -8.17 -17.16
CA VAL A 113 -14.72 -7.31 -16.47
C VAL A 113 -14.78 -7.66 -14.98
N LEU A 114 -14.80 -8.95 -14.63
CA LEU A 114 -14.78 -9.40 -13.24
C LEU A 114 -13.48 -9.01 -12.52
N SER A 115 -12.34 -8.97 -13.24
CA SER A 115 -11.04 -8.56 -12.66
C SER A 115 -10.98 -7.09 -12.20
N PHE A 116 -11.96 -6.25 -12.57
CA PHE A 116 -12.08 -4.91 -12.01
C PHE A 116 -12.40 -4.92 -10.51
N ILE A 117 -12.91 -6.03 -9.97
CA ILE A 117 -13.02 -6.25 -8.53
C ILE A 117 -11.86 -7.17 -8.13
N PRO A 118 -10.92 -6.73 -7.29
CA PRO A 118 -9.75 -7.53 -6.93
C PRO A 118 -10.13 -8.92 -6.44
N GLY A 119 -9.54 -9.94 -7.05
CA GLY A 119 -9.80 -11.34 -6.76
C GLY A 119 -10.99 -11.99 -7.46
N VAL A 120 -11.96 -11.22 -7.97
CA VAL A 120 -13.17 -11.81 -8.59
C VAL A 120 -12.87 -12.42 -9.97
N GLY A 121 -11.98 -11.81 -10.74
CA GLY A 121 -11.49 -12.40 -11.99
C GLY A 121 -10.79 -13.75 -11.80
N HIS A 122 -10.05 -13.93 -10.69
CA HIS A 122 -9.41 -15.20 -10.35
C HIS A 122 -10.41 -16.31 -10.02
N PHE A 123 -11.50 -16.00 -9.32
CA PHE A 123 -12.58 -16.98 -9.08
C PHE A 123 -13.17 -17.50 -10.38
N HIS A 124 -13.30 -16.64 -11.39
CA HIS A 124 -13.78 -17.04 -12.70
C HIS A 124 -12.81 -17.99 -13.41
N LEU A 125 -11.51 -17.81 -13.23
CA LEU A 125 -10.46 -18.71 -13.72
C LEU A 125 -10.35 -20.02 -12.90
N GLY A 126 -11.17 -20.21 -11.86
CA GLY A 126 -11.11 -21.36 -10.95
C GLY A 126 -10.00 -21.27 -9.89
N LEU A 127 -9.35 -20.10 -9.75
CA LEU A 127 -8.26 -19.85 -8.80
C LEU A 127 -8.81 -19.27 -7.49
N ASN A 128 -9.38 -20.13 -6.66
CA ASN A 128 -10.08 -19.73 -5.44
C ASN A 128 -9.13 -19.14 -4.39
N TYR A 129 -8.00 -19.77 -4.14
CA TYR A 129 -7.05 -19.27 -3.14
C TYR A 129 -6.42 -17.95 -3.56
N ARG A 130 -6.09 -17.83 -4.85
CA ARG A 130 -5.53 -16.59 -5.41
C ARG A 130 -6.54 -15.45 -5.37
N GLY A 131 -7.78 -15.71 -5.79
CA GLY A 131 -8.87 -14.75 -5.75
C GLY A 131 -9.19 -14.29 -4.35
N LEU A 132 -9.28 -15.21 -3.38
CA LEU A 132 -9.52 -14.87 -1.99
C LEU A 132 -8.41 -14.00 -1.42
N THR A 133 -7.14 -14.29 -1.74
CA THR A 133 -5.99 -13.50 -1.28
C THR A 133 -6.10 -12.03 -1.73
N PHE A 134 -6.43 -11.79 -3.00
CA PHE A 134 -6.63 -10.43 -3.51
C PHE A 134 -7.85 -9.74 -2.92
N LEU A 135 -8.97 -10.45 -2.82
CA LEU A 135 -10.20 -9.89 -2.29
C LEU A 135 -10.04 -9.50 -0.82
N THR A 136 -9.51 -10.42 0.00
CA THR A 136 -9.23 -10.18 1.43
C THR A 136 -8.15 -9.12 1.61
N GLY A 137 -7.09 -9.12 0.79
CA GLY A 137 -6.05 -8.10 0.84
C GLY A 137 -6.59 -6.70 0.55
N PHE A 138 -7.38 -6.56 -0.52
CA PHE A 138 -7.95 -5.27 -0.92
C PHE A 138 -9.02 -4.76 0.06
N LEU A 139 -10.03 -5.59 0.36
CA LEU A 139 -11.10 -5.20 1.28
C LEU A 139 -10.57 -5.06 2.72
N GLY A 140 -9.74 -5.99 3.17
CA GLY A 140 -9.16 -5.98 4.50
C GLY A 140 -8.28 -4.75 4.74
N LEU A 141 -7.41 -4.39 3.78
CA LEU A 141 -6.61 -3.17 3.86
C LEU A 141 -7.50 -1.93 3.86
N GLY A 142 -8.50 -1.86 2.97
CA GLY A 142 -9.41 -0.72 2.89
C GLY A 142 -10.22 -0.52 4.18
N THR A 143 -10.81 -1.59 4.71
CA THR A 143 -11.52 -1.57 5.99
C THR A 143 -10.60 -1.19 7.14
N MET A 144 -9.37 -1.72 7.19
CA MET A 144 -8.40 -1.38 8.23
C MET A 144 -8.02 0.10 8.20
N ILE A 145 -7.75 0.66 7.02
CA ILE A 145 -7.41 2.09 6.87
C ILE A 145 -8.57 2.96 7.35
N LEU A 146 -9.79 2.67 6.90
CA LEU A 146 -10.98 3.41 7.34
C LEU A 146 -11.21 3.26 8.84
N PHE A 147 -11.10 2.05 9.37
CA PHE A 147 -11.26 1.76 10.79
C PHE A 147 -10.28 2.56 11.64
N VAL A 148 -8.98 2.51 11.32
CA VAL A 148 -7.96 3.27 12.06
C VAL A 148 -8.18 4.77 11.91
N THR A 149 -8.51 5.25 10.71
CA THR A 149 -8.79 6.69 10.48
C THR A 149 -9.96 7.18 11.33
N ILE A 150 -11.06 6.42 11.37
CA ILE A 150 -12.25 6.75 12.16
C ILE A 150 -11.95 6.67 13.66
N LEU A 151 -11.33 5.57 14.10
CA LEU A 151 -11.07 5.32 15.52
C LEU A 151 -10.09 6.34 16.11
N THR A 152 -9.05 6.71 15.37
CA THR A 152 -8.03 7.65 15.82
C THR A 152 -8.37 9.12 15.53
N SER A 153 -9.36 9.37 14.67
CA SER A 153 -9.68 10.71 14.14
C SER A 153 -8.46 11.42 13.49
N GLN A 154 -7.50 10.65 12.98
CA GLN A 154 -6.30 11.17 12.34
C GLN A 154 -6.40 10.99 10.81
N PRO A 155 -6.64 12.07 10.03
CA PRO A 155 -6.78 11.95 8.58
C PRO A 155 -5.48 11.50 7.88
N GLY A 156 -4.33 11.59 8.56
CA GLY A 156 -3.05 11.14 8.04
C GLY A 156 -3.02 9.66 7.64
N PHE A 157 -3.84 8.81 8.26
CA PHE A 157 -3.95 7.39 7.88
C PHE A 157 -4.55 7.17 6.48
N LEU A 158 -5.27 8.16 5.92
CA LEU A 158 -5.79 8.08 4.56
C LEU A 158 -4.68 8.00 3.50
N ILE A 159 -3.43 8.37 3.82
CA ILE A 159 -2.31 8.21 2.89
C ILE A 159 -2.12 6.75 2.47
N PHE A 160 -2.48 5.79 3.34
CA PHE A 160 -2.39 4.37 3.04
C PHE A 160 -3.44 3.89 2.01
N VAL A 161 -4.48 4.69 1.71
CA VAL A 161 -5.43 4.40 0.62
C VAL A 161 -4.71 4.28 -0.72
N LEU A 162 -3.56 4.94 -0.89
CA LEU A 162 -2.70 4.81 -2.07
C LEU A 162 -2.22 3.37 -2.33
N GLY A 163 -2.24 2.49 -1.31
CA GLY A 163 -1.96 1.06 -1.48
C GLY A 163 -3.06 0.31 -2.24
N LEU A 164 -4.32 0.74 -2.15
CA LEU A 164 -5.45 0.04 -2.78
C LEU A 164 -5.38 0.03 -4.31
N PRO A 165 -5.12 1.17 -5.00
CA PRO A 165 -4.89 1.17 -6.44
C PRO A 165 -3.75 0.25 -6.90
N ILE A 166 -2.69 0.11 -6.09
CA ILE A 166 -1.55 -0.76 -6.40
C ILE A 166 -1.99 -2.22 -6.41
N ILE A 167 -2.70 -2.65 -5.36
CA ILE A 167 -3.27 -4.01 -5.27
C ILE A 167 -4.26 -4.24 -6.41
N TRP A 168 -5.10 -3.26 -6.73
CA TRP A 168 -6.09 -3.34 -7.79
C TRP A 168 -5.45 -3.54 -9.18
N ILE A 169 -4.48 -2.70 -9.55
CA ILE A 169 -3.78 -2.82 -10.83
C ILE A 169 -3.06 -4.16 -10.93
N TYR A 170 -2.38 -4.57 -9.87
CA TYR A 170 -1.66 -5.85 -9.86
C TYR A 170 -2.63 -7.03 -10.02
N SER A 171 -3.75 -7.06 -9.26
CA SER A 171 -4.78 -8.10 -9.39
C SER A 171 -5.36 -8.17 -10.80
N LEU A 172 -5.60 -7.03 -11.44
CA LEU A 172 -6.11 -6.95 -12.81
C LEU A 172 -5.09 -7.53 -13.79
N PHE A 173 -3.83 -7.06 -13.72
CA PHE A 173 -2.76 -7.51 -14.61
C PHE A 173 -2.46 -9.00 -14.43
N ASP A 174 -2.52 -9.48 -13.20
CA ASP A 174 -2.34 -10.89 -12.86
C ASP A 174 -3.44 -11.77 -13.47
N THR A 175 -4.70 -11.36 -13.35
CA THR A 175 -5.82 -12.07 -13.99
C THR A 175 -5.65 -12.15 -15.50
N ILE A 176 -5.24 -11.04 -16.15
CA ILE A 176 -5.00 -11.00 -17.60
C ILE A 176 -3.89 -11.96 -18.01
N GLN A 177 -2.80 -12.04 -17.23
CA GLN A 177 -1.71 -12.97 -17.51
C GLN A 177 -2.15 -14.43 -17.37
N LEU A 178 -2.88 -14.77 -16.31
CA LEU A 178 -3.37 -16.13 -16.07
C LEU A 178 -4.40 -16.56 -17.12
N LEU A 179 -5.27 -15.64 -17.53
CA LEU A 179 -6.19 -15.85 -18.63
C LEU A 179 -5.45 -16.13 -19.95
N ASN A 180 -4.40 -15.36 -20.26
CA ASN A 180 -3.58 -15.62 -21.45
C ASN A 180 -2.90 -17.00 -21.38
N LYS A 181 -2.40 -17.41 -20.21
CA LYS A 181 -1.82 -18.74 -20.00
C LYS A 181 -2.82 -19.86 -20.24
N GLN A 182 -4.03 -19.73 -19.67
CA GLN A 182 -5.12 -20.69 -19.89
C GLN A 182 -5.49 -20.79 -21.38
N GLN A 183 -5.54 -19.65 -22.08
CA GLN A 183 -5.81 -19.60 -23.52
C GLN A 183 -4.69 -20.24 -24.37
N ASN A 184 -3.46 -20.21 -23.89
CA ASN A 184 -2.34 -20.92 -24.49
C ASN A 184 -2.35 -22.43 -24.21
N GLY A 185 -3.31 -22.93 -23.41
CA GLY A 185 -3.42 -24.33 -23.02
C GLY A 185 -2.54 -24.74 -21.83
N GLU A 186 -1.99 -23.78 -21.09
CA GLU A 186 -1.25 -24.06 -19.85
C GLU A 186 -2.22 -24.41 -18.71
N GLU A 187 -1.90 -25.45 -17.93
CA GLU A 187 -2.67 -25.76 -16.71
C GLU A 187 -2.40 -24.72 -15.63
N LEU A 188 -3.48 -24.12 -15.12
CA LEU A 188 -3.41 -23.20 -14.00
C LEU A 188 -3.42 -23.97 -12.68
N MET A 189 -2.48 -23.66 -11.79
CA MET A 189 -2.45 -24.21 -10.43
C MET A 189 -3.03 -23.19 -9.47
N ASP A 190 -4.05 -23.58 -8.69
CA ASP A 190 -4.63 -22.73 -7.66
C ASP A 190 -3.70 -22.65 -6.45
N ARG A 191 -2.99 -21.53 -6.36
CA ARG A 191 -2.06 -21.19 -5.29
C ARG A 191 -2.29 -19.76 -4.85
N SER A 192 -2.06 -19.48 -3.57
CA SER A 192 -2.04 -18.09 -3.11
C SER A 192 -0.85 -17.34 -3.72
N ILE A 193 -0.95 -16.02 -3.82
CA ILE A 193 0.18 -15.17 -4.28
C ILE A 193 1.41 -15.39 -3.38
N MET A 194 1.18 -15.57 -2.08
CA MET A 194 2.26 -15.77 -1.11
C MET A 194 2.98 -17.09 -1.35
N GLU A 195 2.24 -18.16 -1.62
CA GLU A 195 2.79 -19.47 -1.95
C GLU A 195 3.53 -19.46 -3.30
N ASP A 196 2.96 -18.79 -4.30
CA ASP A 196 3.62 -18.58 -5.60
C ASP A 196 4.96 -17.85 -5.39
N PHE A 197 4.96 -16.81 -4.55
CA PHE A 197 6.16 -16.08 -4.17
C PHE A 197 7.18 -16.91 -3.37
N GLU A 198 6.72 -17.78 -2.47
CA GLU A 198 7.57 -18.70 -1.70
C GLU A 198 8.20 -19.77 -2.59
N GLN A 199 7.49 -20.27 -3.59
CA GLN A 199 7.99 -21.28 -4.50
C GLN A 199 9.06 -20.72 -5.45
N HIS A 200 8.82 -19.51 -5.99
CA HIS A 200 9.85 -18.77 -6.74
C HIS A 200 11.09 -18.49 -5.86
N ARG A 201 10.90 -18.25 -4.56
CA ARG A 201 11.99 -18.04 -3.58
C ARG A 201 12.74 -19.32 -3.20
N ALA A 202 12.12 -20.48 -3.34
CA ALA A 202 12.73 -21.78 -3.07
C ALA A 202 13.54 -22.31 -4.27
N SER A 203 13.13 -21.97 -5.50
CA SER A 203 13.81 -22.39 -6.73
C SER A 203 14.88 -21.40 -7.22
N GLU A 204 14.63 -20.09 -7.10
CA GLU A 204 15.61 -19.02 -7.34
C GLU A 204 15.89 -18.34 -5.99
N GLY A 205 17.16 -18.23 -5.61
CA GLY A 205 17.54 -17.59 -4.34
C GLY A 205 16.88 -16.22 -4.13
N LYS A 206 16.77 -15.78 -2.88
CA LYS A 206 16.06 -14.54 -2.50
C LYS A 206 16.44 -13.37 -3.40
N SER A 207 15.44 -12.70 -3.99
CA SER A 207 15.67 -11.70 -5.04
C SER A 207 16.46 -10.49 -4.50
N LYS A 208 17.53 -10.14 -5.22
CA LYS A 208 18.36 -8.96 -4.94
C LYS A 208 17.55 -7.67 -4.96
N ALA A 209 16.67 -7.56 -5.96
CA ALA A 209 15.84 -6.37 -6.15
C ALA A 209 14.87 -6.20 -4.99
N ILE A 210 14.20 -7.27 -4.57
CA ILE A 210 13.22 -7.24 -3.47
C ILE A 210 13.92 -6.94 -2.15
N THR A 211 15.07 -7.56 -1.90
CA THR A 211 15.87 -7.27 -0.72
C THR A 211 16.27 -5.79 -0.69
N THR A 212 16.74 -5.23 -1.81
CA THR A 212 17.13 -3.82 -1.92
C THR A 212 15.96 -2.88 -1.63
N VAL A 213 14.79 -3.15 -2.24
CA VAL A 213 13.57 -2.35 -2.02
C VAL A 213 13.11 -2.44 -0.57
N LEU A 214 13.05 -3.64 0.01
CA LEU A 214 12.66 -3.83 1.41
C LEU A 214 13.69 -3.22 2.38
N SER A 215 14.97 -3.17 2.02
CA SER A 215 16.02 -2.58 2.85
C SER A 215 15.88 -1.06 3.03
N ILE A 216 15.08 -0.39 2.19
CA ILE A 216 14.70 1.01 2.38
C ILE A 216 14.00 1.21 3.73
N PHE A 217 13.28 0.20 4.23
CA PHE A 217 12.77 0.23 5.59
C PHE A 217 13.72 -0.55 6.53
N PRO A 218 14.33 0.11 7.54
CA PRO A 218 15.31 -0.54 8.40
C PRO A 218 14.81 -1.84 9.02
N GLY A 219 15.56 -2.92 8.81
CA GLY A 219 15.24 -4.27 9.29
C GLY A 219 14.35 -5.13 8.37
N ALA A 220 13.58 -4.56 7.45
CA ALA A 220 12.68 -5.34 6.60
C ALA A 220 13.43 -6.20 5.56
N GLY A 221 14.50 -5.68 4.96
CA GLY A 221 15.38 -6.45 4.08
C GLY A 221 16.00 -7.67 4.78
N HIS A 222 16.44 -7.51 6.03
CA HIS A 222 16.96 -8.61 6.86
C HIS A 222 15.92 -9.68 7.14
N MET A 223 14.70 -9.29 7.49
CA MET A 223 13.60 -10.24 7.71
C MET A 223 13.26 -11.00 6.43
N TYR A 224 13.29 -10.33 5.27
CA TYR A 224 13.18 -10.99 3.98
C TYR A 224 14.32 -11.98 3.74
N LEU A 225 15.54 -11.66 4.16
CA LEU A 225 16.67 -12.61 4.16
C LEU A 225 16.59 -13.70 5.23
N GLY A 226 15.52 -13.75 6.04
CA GLY A 226 15.32 -14.75 7.10
C GLY A 226 16.10 -14.45 8.39
N LEU A 227 16.71 -13.26 8.48
CA LEU A 227 17.52 -12.80 9.60
C LEU A 227 16.62 -12.03 10.58
N GLN A 228 15.72 -12.75 11.24
CA GLN A 228 14.64 -12.17 12.03
C GLN A 228 15.17 -11.40 13.25
N LYS A 229 16.10 -11.98 14.00
CA LYS A 229 16.63 -11.34 15.22
C LYS A 229 17.33 -10.03 14.88
N ARG A 230 18.11 -10.06 13.80
CA ARG A 230 18.84 -8.90 13.31
C ARG A 230 17.91 -7.81 12.77
N GLY A 231 16.97 -8.19 11.91
CA GLY A 231 16.01 -7.28 11.31
C GLY A 231 15.14 -6.59 12.37
N LEU A 232 14.63 -7.35 13.34
CA LEU A 232 13.83 -6.81 14.43
C LEU A 232 14.60 -5.78 15.28
N GLN A 233 15.88 -6.04 15.59
CA GLN A 233 16.70 -5.09 16.35
C GLN A 233 16.92 -3.78 15.60
N LEU A 234 17.17 -3.83 14.28
CA LEU A 234 17.32 -2.63 13.45
C LEU A 234 16.02 -1.86 13.34
N MET A 235 14.90 -2.56 13.14
CA MET A 235 13.58 -1.94 13.05
C MET A 235 13.20 -1.23 14.35
N ILE A 236 13.34 -1.92 15.49
CA ILE A 236 13.07 -1.34 16.81
C ILE A 236 14.04 -0.17 17.07
N GLY A 237 15.33 -0.34 16.80
CA GLY A 237 16.33 0.70 17.01
C GLY A 237 16.04 1.97 16.19
N PHE A 238 15.68 1.82 14.92
CA PHE A 238 15.32 2.92 14.05
C PHE A 238 14.06 3.65 14.53
N LEU A 239 12.95 2.93 14.74
CA LEU A 239 11.68 3.52 15.18
C LEU A 239 11.80 4.17 16.57
N LEU A 240 12.45 3.48 17.51
CA LEU A 240 12.65 4.00 18.85
C LEU A 240 13.58 5.22 18.84
N SER A 241 14.59 5.27 17.96
CA SER A 241 15.45 6.44 17.83
C SER A 241 14.67 7.67 17.37
N ILE A 242 13.81 7.53 16.35
CA ILE A 242 12.95 8.62 15.87
C ILE A 242 12.02 9.08 16.99
N TYR A 243 11.37 8.13 17.66
CA TYR A 243 10.44 8.42 18.74
C TYR A 243 11.12 9.16 19.91
N ILE A 244 12.27 8.68 20.40
CA ILE A 244 12.99 9.33 21.51
C ILE A 244 13.47 10.72 21.11
N LEU A 245 14.01 10.88 19.90
CA LEU A 245 14.49 12.18 19.41
C LEU A 245 13.36 13.18 19.25
N ASP A 246 12.18 12.75 18.79
CA ASP A 246 11.00 13.58 18.68
C ASP A 246 10.39 13.91 20.05
N ALA A 247 10.18 12.90 20.89
CA ALA A 247 9.60 13.04 22.23
C ALA A 247 10.43 13.96 23.14
N LEU A 248 11.75 13.81 23.14
CA LEU A 248 12.66 14.69 23.90
C LEU A 248 13.00 15.99 23.14
N ARG A 249 12.46 16.15 21.92
CA ARG A 249 12.72 17.26 21.00
C ARG A 249 14.21 17.49 20.73
N ILE A 250 15.04 16.45 20.69
CA ILE A 250 16.48 16.62 20.57
C ILE A 250 16.91 16.79 19.10
N SER A 251 16.56 17.94 18.51
CA SER A 251 16.79 18.23 17.10
C SER A 251 18.26 18.12 16.68
N LEU A 252 19.20 18.40 17.57
CA LEU A 252 20.64 18.31 17.30
C LEU A 252 21.08 16.89 16.93
N PHE A 253 20.45 15.86 17.51
CA PHE A 253 20.80 14.46 17.23
C PHE A 253 19.95 13.82 16.12
N LEU A 254 19.11 14.60 15.42
CA LEU A 254 18.33 14.08 14.28
C LEU A 254 19.20 13.54 13.16
N PHE A 255 20.47 13.97 13.04
CA PHE A 255 21.43 13.39 12.08
C PHE A 255 21.71 11.90 12.35
N LEU A 256 21.42 11.39 13.55
CA LEU A 256 21.60 9.98 13.87
C LEU A 256 20.58 9.09 13.14
N VAL A 257 19.38 9.61 12.84
CA VAL A 257 18.33 8.89 12.11
C VAL A 257 18.80 8.44 10.72
N PRO A 258 19.30 9.32 9.83
CA PRO A 258 19.84 8.88 8.55
C PRO A 258 21.08 8.00 8.71
N VAL A 259 21.92 8.19 9.74
CA VAL A 259 23.08 7.31 10.00
C VAL A 259 22.63 5.88 10.31
N ILE A 260 21.65 5.69 11.21
CA ILE A 260 21.08 4.38 11.52
C ILE A 260 20.42 3.77 10.29
N TRP A 261 19.72 4.59 9.50
CA TRP A 261 19.08 4.17 8.26
C TRP A 261 20.10 3.64 7.24
N PHE A 262 21.15 4.40 6.94
CA PHE A 262 22.22 3.98 6.02
C PHE A 262 22.91 2.71 6.51
N PHE A 263 23.22 2.64 7.81
CA PHE A 263 23.79 1.45 8.41
C PHE A 263 22.90 0.23 8.16
N SER A 264 21.60 0.32 8.45
CA SER A 264 20.65 -0.77 8.19
C SER A 264 20.56 -1.12 6.71
N PHE A 265 20.52 -0.12 5.83
CA PHE A 265 20.40 -0.33 4.39
C PHE A 265 21.61 -1.10 3.83
N PHE A 266 22.83 -0.61 4.10
CA PHE A 266 24.04 -1.28 3.64
C PHE A 266 24.24 -2.65 4.29
N ASP A 267 23.87 -2.81 5.56
CA ASP A 267 23.96 -4.08 6.27
C ASP A 267 23.04 -5.16 5.67
N ALA A 268 21.87 -4.77 5.16
CA ALA A 268 20.98 -5.69 4.47
C ALA A 268 21.57 -6.14 3.12
N LEU A 269 22.12 -5.21 2.33
CA LEU A 269 22.78 -5.51 1.06
C LEU A 269 24.00 -6.42 1.25
N GLN A 270 24.80 -6.19 2.30
CA GLN A 270 25.94 -7.04 2.61
C GLN A 270 25.49 -8.44 3.07
N GLN A 271 24.35 -8.56 3.74
CA GLN A 271 23.83 -9.87 4.12
C GLN A 271 23.19 -10.63 2.98
N GLN A 272 22.66 -9.93 1.99
CA GLN A 272 22.19 -10.55 0.77
C GLN A 272 23.34 -11.26 0.04
N SER A 273 24.50 -10.60 -0.11
CA SER A 273 25.67 -11.24 -0.74
C SER A 273 26.20 -12.42 0.08
N ARG A 274 26.18 -12.34 1.41
CA ARG A 274 26.52 -13.49 2.28
C ARG A 274 25.49 -14.63 2.21
N HIS A 275 24.23 -14.30 1.98
CA HIS A 275 23.16 -15.28 1.83
C HIS A 275 23.32 -16.08 0.53
N GLU A 276 23.76 -15.44 -0.55
CA GLU A 276 24.09 -16.10 -1.82
C GLU A 276 25.21 -17.15 -1.71
N ILE A 277 26.12 -16.98 -0.75
CA ILE A 277 27.25 -17.89 -0.50
C ILE A 277 26.91 -18.92 0.61
N GLY A 278 25.70 -18.86 1.19
CA GLY A 278 25.26 -19.77 2.25
C GLY A 278 25.80 -19.46 3.66
N GLU A 279 26.45 -18.31 3.85
CA GLU A 279 27.11 -17.93 5.13
C GLU A 279 26.25 -17.04 6.03
N ALA A 280 25.06 -16.63 5.57
CA ALA A 280 24.18 -15.76 6.36
C ALA A 280 23.60 -16.48 7.59
N LYS A 281 24.12 -16.14 8.77
CA LYS A 281 23.62 -16.61 10.07
C LYS A 281 22.80 -15.51 10.76
N ASP A 282 21.65 -15.88 11.33
CA ASP A 282 20.80 -14.94 12.09
C ASP A 282 21.41 -14.65 13.48
N VAL A 283 22.39 -13.75 13.48
CA VAL A 283 23.05 -13.25 14.69
C VAL A 283 22.54 -11.84 14.99
N PRO A 284 22.08 -11.56 16.22
CA PRO A 284 21.69 -10.22 16.62
C PRO A 284 22.89 -9.25 16.52
N ILE A 285 22.66 -8.01 16.11
CA ILE A 285 23.69 -6.96 16.06
C ILE A 285 24.19 -6.65 17.47
N ILE A 286 23.27 -6.65 18.43
CA ILE A 286 23.60 -6.49 19.84
C ILE A 286 23.30 -7.83 20.53
N GLY A 287 24.33 -8.66 20.64
CA GLY A 287 24.25 -9.98 21.30
C GLY A 287 23.91 -9.93 22.79
N TYR A 288 24.08 -8.77 23.45
CA TYR A 288 23.92 -8.60 24.90
C TYR A 288 22.56 -8.02 25.34
N PHE A 289 21.56 -8.00 24.45
CA PHE A 289 20.24 -7.40 24.74
C PHE A 289 19.54 -8.05 25.94
N ALA A 290 19.67 -9.37 26.11
CA ALA A 290 19.12 -10.10 27.25
C ALA A 290 19.72 -9.64 28.60
N ASN A 291 20.96 -9.15 28.62
CA ASN A 291 21.62 -8.69 29.85
C ASN A 291 21.37 -7.21 30.17
N HIS A 292 20.72 -6.46 29.26
CA HIS A 292 20.45 -5.02 29.41
C HIS A 292 18.96 -4.67 29.61
N GLN A 293 18.09 -5.66 29.85
CA GLN A 293 16.66 -5.42 30.16
C GLN A 293 16.47 -4.42 31.31
N ARG A 294 17.38 -4.42 32.30
CA ARG A 294 17.40 -3.42 33.39
C ARG A 294 17.57 -2.00 32.87
N TRP A 295 18.48 -1.76 31.93
CA TRP A 295 18.71 -0.44 31.34
C TRP A 295 17.55 0.00 30.46
N LEU A 296 16.95 -0.93 29.72
CA LEU A 296 15.74 -0.68 28.95
C LEU A 296 14.56 -0.28 29.85
N GLY A 297 14.37 -1.00 30.97
CA GLY A 297 13.38 -0.66 31.99
C GLY A 297 13.63 0.69 32.64
N ILE A 298 14.88 1.01 33.00
CA ILE A 298 15.25 2.34 33.53
C ILE A 298 14.93 3.42 32.51
N GLY A 299 15.28 3.22 31.23
CA GLY A 299 14.96 4.16 30.16
C GLY A 299 13.46 4.40 30.02
N LEU A 300 12.65 3.33 30.11
CA LEU A 300 11.19 3.41 30.04
C LEU A 300 10.60 4.16 31.24
N ILE A 301 11.12 3.93 32.46
CA ILE A 301 10.69 4.65 33.67
C ILE A 301 11.03 6.14 33.56
N VAL A 302 12.26 6.48 33.15
CA VAL A 302 12.68 7.87 32.97
C VAL A 302 11.81 8.58 31.93
N LEU A 303 11.55 7.92 30.81
CA LEU A 303 10.69 8.44 29.74
C LEU A 303 9.24 8.60 30.21
N GLY A 304 8.71 7.66 31.01
CA GLY A 304 7.38 7.79 31.62
C GLY A 304 7.28 8.95 32.61
N ILE A 305 8.27 9.13 33.48
CA ILE A 305 8.35 10.27 34.40
C ILE A 305 8.44 11.58 33.62
N PHE A 306 9.26 11.63 32.57
CA PHE A 306 9.36 12.79 31.68
C PHE A 306 7.99 13.19 31.12
N PHE A 307 7.20 12.24 30.61
CA PHE A 307 5.85 12.53 30.11
C PHE A 307 4.88 13.01 31.18
N ILE A 308 4.92 12.42 32.39
CA ILE A 308 4.09 12.90 33.50
C ILE A 308 4.44 14.35 33.83
N VAL A 309 5.73 14.68 33.86
CA VAL A 309 6.18 16.05 34.12
C VAL A 309 5.73 16.99 33.00
N ASP A 310 6.01 16.63 31.75
CA ASP A 310 5.76 17.48 30.59
C ASP A 310 4.27 17.72 30.31
N SER A 311 3.47 16.66 30.37
CA SER A 311 2.06 16.67 29.95
C SER A 311 1.08 16.97 31.09
N ILE A 312 1.43 16.65 32.34
CA ILE A 312 0.52 16.78 33.50
C ILE A 312 1.05 17.82 34.49
N LEU A 313 2.26 17.62 35.00
CA LEU A 313 2.77 18.42 36.11
C LEU A 313 3.02 19.87 35.68
N MET A 314 3.73 20.10 34.57
CA MET A 314 4.11 21.43 34.12
C MET A 314 2.91 22.31 33.71
N PRO A 315 1.87 21.80 33.04
CA PRO A 315 0.67 22.60 32.76
C PRO A 315 -0.10 23.01 34.03
N VAL A 316 -0.24 22.10 35.00
CA VAL A 316 -1.01 22.36 36.23
C VAL A 316 -0.19 23.24 37.20
N PHE A 317 1.04 22.84 37.48
CA PHE A 317 1.92 23.53 38.42
C PHE A 317 2.42 24.86 37.86
N GLY A 318 2.72 24.93 36.56
CA GLY A 318 3.17 26.15 35.91
C GLY A 318 2.12 27.26 36.00
N ARG A 319 0.84 26.94 35.81
CA ARG A 319 -0.24 27.92 35.95
C ARG A 319 -0.35 28.47 37.37
N TYR A 320 -0.34 27.59 38.37
CA TYR A 320 -0.40 27.98 39.78
C TYR A 320 0.79 28.85 40.19
N MET A 321 2.00 28.50 39.74
CA MET A 321 3.21 29.28 40.01
C MET A 321 3.18 30.66 39.37
N THR A 322 2.70 30.79 38.13
CA THR A 322 2.57 32.09 37.47
C THR A 322 1.57 32.98 38.20
N GLU A 323 0.42 32.43 38.61
CA GLU A 323 -0.63 33.19 39.31
C GLU A 323 -0.18 33.67 40.70
N VAL A 324 0.53 32.83 41.46
CA VAL A 324 0.95 33.15 42.84
C VAL A 324 2.25 33.95 42.90
N PHE A 325 3.26 33.56 42.11
CA PHE A 325 4.61 34.10 42.21
C PHE A 325 4.99 35.04 41.07
N GLN A 326 4.14 35.23 40.05
CA GLN A 326 4.42 36.03 38.85
C GLN A 326 5.64 35.52 38.06
N ILE A 327 6.02 34.24 38.22
CA ILE A 327 7.12 33.60 37.51
C ILE A 327 6.56 32.58 36.53
N ASP A 328 6.82 32.78 35.23
CA ASP A 328 6.40 31.85 34.19
C ASP A 328 7.38 30.66 34.07
N ILE A 329 7.29 29.75 35.04
CA ILE A 329 8.10 28.52 35.10
C ILE A 329 7.89 27.64 33.87
N ARG A 330 6.70 27.68 33.25
CA ARG A 330 6.39 26.91 32.05
C ARG A 330 7.21 27.38 30.86
N PHE A 331 7.34 28.69 30.68
CA PHE A 331 8.18 29.28 29.62
C PHE A 331 9.63 28.80 29.73
N TYR A 332 10.21 28.87 30.93
CA TYR A 332 11.60 28.46 31.15
C TYR A 332 11.83 26.97 30.94
N TYR A 333 10.90 26.13 31.41
CA TYR A 333 10.95 24.70 31.19
C TYR A 333 10.94 24.38 29.68
N GLN A 334 10.00 24.93 28.91
CA GLN A 334 9.90 24.67 27.48
C GLN A 334 11.12 25.19 26.70
N ARG A 335 11.70 26.31 27.14
CA ARG A 335 12.85 26.94 26.47
C ARG A 335 14.18 26.26 26.79
N TYR A 336 14.39 25.85 28.04
CA TYR A 336 15.71 25.46 28.53
C TYR A 336 15.86 23.98 28.83
N LEU A 337 14.79 23.22 29.07
CA LEU A 337 14.92 21.78 29.36
C LEU A 337 15.58 21.04 28.20
N GLN A 338 15.12 21.29 26.97
CA GLN A 338 15.68 20.67 25.77
C GLN A 338 17.17 21.01 25.60
N LEU A 339 17.54 22.27 25.83
CA LEU A 339 18.93 22.73 25.78
C LEU A 339 19.77 22.06 26.88
N ALA A 340 19.24 21.94 28.09
CA ALA A 340 19.91 21.28 29.20
C ALA A 340 20.14 19.79 28.93
N VAL A 341 19.16 19.08 28.37
CA VAL A 341 19.29 17.68 27.97
C VAL A 341 20.37 17.51 26.90
N VAL A 342 20.39 18.37 25.88
CA VAL A 342 21.43 18.36 24.84
C VAL A 342 22.82 18.57 25.45
N CYS A 343 22.97 19.59 26.30
CA CYS A 343 24.24 19.88 26.96
C CYS A 343 24.71 18.72 27.83
N LEU A 344 23.81 18.12 28.63
CA LEU A 344 24.14 16.96 29.47
C LEU A 344 24.55 15.74 28.64
N LEU A 345 23.88 15.48 27.52
CA LEU A 345 24.24 14.38 26.61
C LEU A 345 25.61 14.61 25.95
N LEU A 346 25.92 15.82 25.52
CA LEU A 346 27.22 16.16 24.93
C LEU A 346 28.36 16.08 25.95
N ILE A 347 28.16 16.66 27.14
CA ILE A 347 29.15 16.63 28.22
C ILE A 347 29.37 15.18 28.69
N GLY A 348 28.29 14.46 28.98
CA GLY A 348 28.35 13.07 29.43
C GLY A 348 28.97 12.14 28.37
N GLY A 349 28.58 12.31 27.10
CA GLY A 349 29.16 11.59 25.97
C GLY A 349 30.65 11.88 25.80
N GLY A 350 31.03 13.16 25.86
CA GLY A 350 32.43 13.60 25.80
C GLY A 350 33.28 13.03 26.93
N ILE A 351 32.82 13.12 28.18
CA ILE A 351 33.51 12.53 29.34
C ILE A 351 33.66 11.02 29.16
N ARG A 352 32.60 10.32 28.73
CA ARG A 352 32.65 8.86 28.52
C ARG A 352 33.65 8.46 27.44
N LEU A 353 33.75 9.23 26.35
CA LEU A 353 34.73 8.98 25.29
C LEU A 353 36.16 9.22 25.79
N LEU A 354 36.38 10.28 26.61
CA LEU A 354 37.67 10.59 27.21
C LEU A 354 38.13 9.55 28.22
N MET A 355 37.21 8.90 28.92
CA MET A 355 37.55 7.91 29.94
C MET A 355 38.10 6.59 29.38
N GLY A 356 37.89 6.29 28.09
CA GLY A 356 38.41 5.10 27.41
C GLY A 356 37.88 3.78 27.98
N SER A 357 37.58 2.81 27.11
CA SER A 357 37.35 1.44 27.57
C SER A 357 38.65 0.93 28.21
N LYS A 358 38.71 0.80 29.54
CA LYS A 358 39.74 0.00 30.22
C LYS A 358 39.61 -1.45 29.72
N GLY A 359 40.31 -1.74 28.63
CA GLY A 359 40.51 -3.09 28.14
C GLY A 359 41.19 -3.88 29.25
N LYS A 360 40.55 -4.98 29.63
CA LYS A 360 41.20 -6.08 30.34
C LYS A 360 42.37 -6.52 29.49
N ASP A 361 43.56 -6.09 29.90
CA ASP A 361 44.81 -6.67 29.47
C ASP A 361 44.84 -8.11 30.02
N LYS A 362 44.41 -9.06 29.19
CA LYS A 362 44.75 -10.47 29.42
C LYS A 362 46.14 -10.64 28.87
N GLY A 363 47.12 -10.50 29.76
CA GLY A 363 48.49 -10.91 29.51
C GLY A 363 48.53 -12.35 29.02
N GLY A 364 49.11 -12.53 27.85
CA GLY A 364 49.87 -13.70 27.46
C GLY A 364 51.33 -13.28 27.27
N GLU A 365 52.24 -14.24 27.44
CA GLU A 365 53.66 -14.14 27.82
C GLU A 365 53.79 -14.15 29.35
N ASP A 366 54.02 -15.28 30.03
CA ASP A 366 54.72 -16.53 29.66
C ASP A 366 53.94 -17.82 29.96
#